data_AF-A0A2E9MT75-F1
#
_entry.id   AF-A0A2E9MT75-F1
#
_cell.length_a   1.000
_cell.length_b   1.000
_cell.length_c   1.000
_cell.angle_alpha   90.00
_cell.angle_beta   90.00
_cell.angle_gamma   90.00
#
_symmetry.space_group_name_H-M   'P 1'
#
loop_
_entity.id
_entity.type
_entity.pdbx_description
1 polymer ?
#
loop_
_entity_poly.entity_id
_entity_poly.type
_entity_poly.pdbx_seq_one_letter_code
_entity_poly.pdbx_strand_id
1 'polypeptide(L)'
;MVESNYEILNLSDDASKKEIQKAYRILVLQHHSDRGGNDEKFKRIKQAYEDLQKGKKYPDTLDEKKSNAKFYSGTSEDEKLRKNLLLSNDVAKEMKTAQEWVAALSRTNTTGMRLFGSNEFGKMEFERKPTKTLSMKGKFWAGNFKYDNSVMMWGSITSPYFSPYEKHKTHIHLTDGNFRMIDSIQNKYDIDGGAKITVDNGDMEVGNVSGKKQRVSDPQGRVGMSIMKEYFTELKALNGKLVAGNVTDTVKLDADTVIALNLVDNIKIKGREILVYGSKVTHNVEFFLKNNGKIRFYDQGSGFDISDDATIQLESDRIIKIRDLKRAKMISYGGKDIRYEDIVNLGTRKKSKNGTPNNFGSFKKIFGR
;
A
#
# COMPACT_ATOMS: atom_id res chain seq x y z
N MET A 1 -9.71 -28.03 32.79
CA MET A 1 -11.11 -28.08 32.30
C MET A 1 -11.32 -26.89 31.39
N VAL A 2 -12.14 -27.03 30.34
CA VAL A 2 -12.40 -25.93 29.39
C VAL A 2 -13.52 -25.06 29.99
N GLU A 3 -13.25 -23.77 30.17
CA GLU A 3 -14.27 -22.81 30.63
C GLU A 3 -15.45 -22.76 29.65
N SER A 4 -16.67 -22.78 30.17
CA SER A 4 -17.89 -22.65 29.35
C SER A 4 -18.04 -21.23 28.80
N ASN A 5 -18.82 -21.04 27.74
CA ASN A 5 -19.08 -19.70 27.20
C ASN A 5 -19.84 -18.81 28.21
N TYR A 6 -20.64 -19.41 29.10
CA TYR A 6 -21.31 -18.71 30.18
C TYR A 6 -20.31 -18.27 31.25
N GLU A 7 -19.36 -19.14 31.63
CA GLU A 7 -18.28 -18.83 32.57
C GLU A 7 -17.36 -17.72 32.03
N ILE A 8 -17.04 -17.74 30.72
CA ILE A 8 -16.24 -16.69 30.07
C ILE A 8 -16.94 -15.32 30.12
N LEU A 9 -18.27 -15.30 30.13
CA LEU A 9 -19.07 -14.08 30.30
C LEU A 9 -19.46 -13.77 31.75
N ASN A 10 -18.95 -14.53 32.74
CA ASN A 10 -19.34 -14.45 34.15
C ASN A 10 -20.87 -14.57 34.35
N LEU A 11 -21.49 -15.51 33.66
CA LEU A 11 -22.92 -15.79 33.72
C LEU A 11 -23.20 -17.22 34.18
N SER A 12 -24.39 -17.42 34.73
CA SER A 12 -24.92 -18.74 35.01
C SER A 12 -25.40 -19.40 33.70
N ASP A 13 -25.40 -20.74 33.67
CA ASP A 13 -25.79 -21.55 32.51
C ASP A 13 -27.27 -21.37 32.10
N ASP A 14 -28.09 -20.79 32.98
CA ASP A 14 -29.51 -20.46 32.77
C ASP A 14 -29.75 -18.99 32.36
N ALA A 15 -28.68 -18.22 32.11
CA ALA A 15 -28.78 -16.81 31.78
C ALA A 15 -29.59 -16.57 30.49
N SER A 16 -30.53 -15.64 30.56
CA SER A 16 -31.36 -15.23 29.44
C SER A 16 -30.55 -14.49 28.36
N LYS A 17 -31.07 -14.47 27.12
CA LYS A 17 -30.44 -13.71 26.01
C LYS A 17 -30.20 -12.23 26.34
N LYS A 18 -31.06 -11.63 27.18
CA LYS A 18 -30.91 -10.24 27.63
C LYS A 18 -29.73 -10.08 28.61
N GLU A 19 -29.53 -11.04 29.49
CA GLU A 19 -28.41 -11.06 30.44
C GLU A 19 -27.07 -11.32 29.74
N ILE A 20 -27.05 -12.23 28.77
CA ILE A 20 -25.90 -12.48 27.88
C ILE A 20 -25.47 -11.20 27.16
N GLN A 21 -26.43 -10.46 26.60
CA GLN A 21 -26.13 -9.20 25.91
C GLN A 21 -25.64 -8.11 26.87
N LYS A 22 -26.21 -8.04 28.08
CA LYS A 22 -25.81 -7.05 29.10
C LYS A 22 -24.40 -7.32 29.62
N ALA A 23 -24.07 -8.57 29.96
CA ALA A 23 -22.75 -8.97 30.42
C ALA A 23 -21.68 -8.73 29.36
N TYR A 24 -21.96 -9.08 28.10
CA TYR A 24 -21.07 -8.81 26.98
C TYR A 24 -20.72 -7.32 26.85
N ARG A 25 -21.72 -6.43 26.93
CA ARG A 25 -21.49 -4.98 26.85
C ARG A 25 -20.60 -4.46 28.00
N ILE A 26 -20.80 -4.97 29.21
CA ILE A 26 -20.00 -4.57 30.39
C ILE A 26 -18.55 -5.03 30.22
N LEU A 27 -18.34 -6.31 29.87
CA LEU A 27 -17.02 -6.90 29.71
C LEU A 27 -16.23 -6.28 28.53
N VAL A 28 -16.91 -5.92 27.45
CA VAL A 28 -16.32 -5.20 26.31
C VAL A 28 -15.84 -3.81 26.71
N LEU A 29 -16.60 -3.08 27.53
CA LEU A 29 -16.20 -1.76 28.03
C LEU A 29 -15.04 -1.82 29.04
N GLN A 30 -14.93 -2.92 29.77
CA GLN A 30 -13.89 -3.15 30.77
C GLN A 30 -12.57 -3.63 30.15
N HIS A 31 -12.64 -4.46 29.11
CA HIS A 31 -11.47 -5.05 28.45
C HIS A 31 -11.14 -4.40 27.09
N HIS A 32 -11.68 -3.22 26.82
CA HIS A 32 -11.34 -2.46 25.61
C HIS A 32 -9.86 -2.09 25.58
N SER A 33 -9.19 -2.27 24.43
CA SER A 33 -7.77 -1.97 24.24
C SER A 33 -7.43 -0.50 24.51
N ASP A 34 -8.31 0.43 24.13
CA ASP A 34 -8.16 1.88 24.42
C ASP A 34 -8.14 2.22 25.92
N ARG A 35 -8.49 1.29 26.81
CA ARG A 35 -8.42 1.43 28.28
C ARG A 35 -7.34 0.56 28.91
N GLY A 36 -6.40 0.03 28.12
CA GLY A 36 -5.33 -0.85 28.59
C GLY A 36 -5.78 -2.29 28.84
N GLY A 37 -6.87 -2.73 28.21
CA GLY A 37 -7.40 -4.10 28.31
C GLY A 37 -6.50 -5.15 27.62
N ASN A 38 -6.62 -6.40 28.06
CA ASN A 38 -5.90 -7.53 27.48
C ASN A 38 -6.63 -8.06 26.23
N ASP A 39 -6.00 -7.94 25.06
CA ASP A 39 -6.49 -8.35 23.75
C ASP A 39 -6.93 -9.83 23.67
N GLU A 40 -6.28 -10.72 24.42
CA GLU A 40 -6.65 -12.14 24.44
C GLU A 40 -7.95 -12.36 25.19
N LYS A 41 -8.15 -11.66 26.32
CA LYS A 41 -9.41 -11.71 27.07
C LYS A 41 -10.55 -11.15 26.23
N PHE A 42 -10.31 -10.05 25.52
CA PHE A 42 -11.31 -9.45 24.63
C PHE A 42 -11.75 -10.41 23.52
N LYS A 43 -10.79 -11.09 22.86
CA LYS A 43 -11.08 -12.11 21.85
C LYS A 43 -11.91 -13.27 22.42
N ARG A 44 -11.59 -13.74 23.63
CA ARG A 44 -12.33 -14.82 24.32
C ARG A 44 -13.77 -14.41 24.66
N ILE A 45 -13.97 -13.21 25.20
CA ILE A 45 -15.29 -12.64 25.52
C ILE A 45 -16.16 -12.52 24.26
N LYS A 46 -15.57 -12.05 23.16
CA LYS A 46 -16.28 -11.93 21.87
C LYS A 46 -16.68 -13.29 21.31
N GLN A 47 -15.77 -14.26 21.31
CA GLN A 47 -16.05 -15.62 20.85
C GLN A 47 -17.17 -16.26 21.67
N ALA A 48 -17.12 -16.16 23.00
CA ALA A 48 -18.13 -16.72 23.88
C ALA A 48 -19.53 -16.12 23.62
N TYR A 49 -19.62 -14.81 23.40
CA TYR A 49 -20.89 -14.16 23.05
C TYR A 49 -21.44 -14.66 21.70
N GLU A 50 -20.60 -14.75 20.67
CA GLU A 50 -21.01 -15.24 19.35
C GLU A 50 -21.45 -16.71 19.38
N ASP A 51 -20.78 -17.54 20.18
CA ASP A 51 -21.11 -18.95 20.36
C ASP A 51 -22.42 -19.13 21.13
N LEU A 52 -22.68 -18.32 22.16
CA LEU A 52 -23.96 -18.32 22.89
C LEU A 52 -25.14 -17.85 22.03
N GLN A 53 -24.93 -16.89 21.13
CA GLN A 53 -25.97 -16.49 20.17
C GLN A 53 -26.35 -17.62 19.21
N LYS A 54 -25.41 -18.54 18.94
CA LYS A 54 -25.61 -19.77 18.14
C LYS A 54 -26.10 -20.96 18.97
N GLY A 55 -26.29 -20.80 20.28
CA GLY A 55 -26.73 -21.87 21.19
C GLY A 55 -25.61 -22.83 21.62
N LYS A 56 -24.33 -22.47 21.42
CA LYS A 56 -23.19 -23.30 21.84
C LYS A 56 -22.78 -23.00 23.29
N LYS A 57 -22.78 -24.03 24.14
CA LYS A 57 -22.41 -23.93 25.56
C LYS A 57 -20.90 -23.85 25.81
N TYR A 58 -20.09 -24.47 24.94
CA TYR A 58 -18.63 -24.51 25.06
C TYR A 58 -17.96 -23.89 23.81
N PRO A 59 -16.74 -23.32 23.96
CA PRO A 59 -15.95 -22.89 22.83
C PRO A 59 -15.56 -24.07 21.93
N ASP A 60 -15.38 -23.82 20.63
CA ASP A 60 -14.90 -24.84 19.69
C ASP A 60 -13.61 -25.51 20.19
N THR A 61 -13.59 -26.85 20.18
CA THR A 61 -12.41 -27.68 20.45
C THR A 61 -11.30 -27.41 19.44
N LEU A 62 -10.05 -27.83 19.72
CA LEU A 62 -8.94 -27.65 18.76
C LEU A 62 -9.20 -28.33 17.41
N ASP A 63 -9.96 -29.43 17.41
CA ASP A 63 -10.33 -30.16 16.19
C ASP A 63 -11.53 -29.51 15.47
N GLU A 64 -12.50 -28.96 16.19
CA GLU A 64 -13.56 -28.11 15.60
C GLU A 64 -13.00 -26.80 15.08
N LYS A 65 -12.01 -26.21 15.76
CA LYS A 65 -11.25 -25.05 15.25
C LYS A 65 -10.49 -25.42 13.99
N LYS A 66 -9.90 -26.63 13.87
CA LYS A 66 -9.27 -27.08 12.62
C LYS A 66 -10.31 -27.33 11.51
N SER A 67 -11.45 -27.91 11.84
CA SER A 67 -12.59 -28.15 10.94
C SER A 67 -13.25 -26.86 10.46
N ASN A 68 -13.37 -25.85 11.32
CA ASN A 68 -13.94 -24.54 11.01
C ASN A 68 -12.89 -23.58 10.40
N ALA A 69 -11.60 -23.76 10.69
CA ALA A 69 -10.52 -22.90 10.21
C ALA A 69 -9.82 -23.38 8.93
N LYS A 70 -10.21 -24.50 8.32
CA LYS A 70 -9.77 -24.93 6.97
C LYS A 70 -10.62 -26.10 6.49
N PHE A 71 -10.84 -26.17 5.17
CA PHE A 71 -11.49 -27.23 4.39
C PHE A 71 -12.99 -27.04 4.09
N TYR A 72 -13.24 -26.27 3.02
CA TYR A 72 -14.29 -26.68 2.08
C TYR A 72 -13.69 -27.72 1.13
N SER A 73 -14.34 -28.88 1.04
CA SER A 73 -14.00 -30.00 0.15
C SER A 73 -14.38 -29.68 -1.29
N GLY A 74 -13.63 -28.76 -1.89
CA GLY A 74 -13.58 -28.54 -3.33
C GLY A 74 -12.19 -28.88 -3.84
N THR A 75 -12.07 -29.88 -4.71
CA THR A 75 -10.78 -30.44 -5.14
C THR A 75 -10.11 -29.67 -6.28
N SER A 76 -10.69 -28.57 -6.76
CA SER A 76 -10.14 -27.74 -7.86
C SER A 76 -9.93 -26.27 -7.45
N GLU A 77 -8.86 -25.65 -7.95
CA GLU A 77 -8.59 -24.20 -7.88
C GLU A 77 -9.79 -23.35 -8.35
N ASP A 78 -10.62 -23.90 -9.24
CA ASP A 78 -11.82 -23.22 -9.75
C ASP A 78 -12.85 -22.92 -8.66
N GLU A 79 -12.99 -23.79 -7.66
CA GLU A 79 -13.96 -23.60 -6.59
C GLU A 79 -13.52 -22.51 -5.61
N LYS A 80 -12.21 -22.48 -5.29
CA LYS A 80 -11.61 -21.38 -4.51
C LYS A 80 -11.80 -20.06 -5.22
N LEU A 81 -11.58 -20.03 -6.53
CA LEU A 81 -11.78 -18.84 -7.35
C LEU A 81 -13.24 -18.37 -7.33
N ARG A 82 -14.20 -19.29 -7.53
CA ARG A 82 -15.63 -19.00 -7.46
C ARG A 82 -16.03 -18.43 -6.10
N LYS A 83 -15.56 -19.02 -5.00
CA LYS A 83 -15.84 -18.53 -3.64
C LYS A 83 -15.26 -17.13 -3.42
N ASN A 84 -13.98 -16.92 -3.75
CA ASN A 84 -13.34 -15.62 -3.61
C ASN A 84 -14.01 -14.55 -4.46
N LEU A 85 -14.55 -14.92 -5.62
CA LEU A 85 -15.30 -14.03 -6.49
C LEU A 85 -16.63 -13.59 -5.86
N LEU A 86 -17.40 -14.52 -5.27
CA LEU A 86 -18.65 -14.21 -4.56
C LEU A 86 -18.39 -13.27 -3.37
N LEU A 87 -17.40 -13.61 -2.55
CA LEU A 87 -17.05 -12.79 -1.40
C LEU A 87 -16.54 -11.40 -1.81
N SER A 88 -15.79 -11.29 -2.91
CA SER A 88 -15.35 -9.98 -3.44
C SER A 88 -16.55 -9.12 -3.88
N ASN A 89 -17.59 -9.75 -4.43
CA ASN A 89 -18.83 -9.06 -4.78
C ASN A 89 -19.57 -8.55 -3.53
N ASP A 90 -19.62 -9.34 -2.46
CA ASP A 90 -20.30 -8.94 -1.22
C ASP A 90 -19.55 -7.81 -0.52
N VAL A 91 -18.23 -7.90 -0.40
CA VAL A 91 -17.39 -6.81 0.13
C VAL A 91 -17.54 -5.54 -0.71
N ALA A 92 -17.56 -5.66 -2.04
CA ALA A 92 -17.73 -4.48 -2.91
C ALA A 92 -19.08 -3.78 -2.70
N LYS A 93 -20.17 -4.53 -2.48
CA LYS A 93 -21.48 -3.95 -2.14
C LYS A 93 -21.45 -3.25 -0.77
N GLU A 94 -20.77 -3.85 0.20
CA GLU A 94 -20.58 -3.26 1.53
C GLU A 94 -19.79 -1.95 1.46
N MET A 95 -18.72 -1.89 0.66
CA MET A 95 -17.94 -0.65 0.46
C MET A 95 -18.76 0.44 -0.22
N LYS A 96 -19.63 0.09 -1.17
CA LYS A 96 -20.60 1.04 -1.74
C LYS A 96 -21.57 1.57 -0.68
N THR A 97 -22.09 0.68 0.17
CA THR A 97 -22.97 1.07 1.29
C THR A 97 -22.25 1.96 2.29
N ALA A 98 -20.97 1.69 2.56
CA ALA A 98 -20.12 2.53 3.41
C ALA A 98 -19.95 3.93 2.81
N GLN A 99 -19.69 4.02 1.51
CA GLN A 99 -19.59 5.30 0.80
C GLN A 99 -20.88 6.11 0.90
N GLU A 100 -22.04 5.48 0.66
CA GLU A 100 -23.35 6.15 0.76
C GLU A 100 -23.64 6.63 2.19
N TRP A 101 -23.28 5.84 3.20
CA TRP A 101 -23.41 6.22 4.61
C TRP A 101 -22.51 7.40 4.96
N VAL A 102 -21.23 7.38 4.57
CA VAL A 102 -20.32 8.52 4.80
C VAL A 102 -20.82 9.77 4.06
N ALA A 103 -21.29 9.63 2.82
CA ALA A 103 -21.85 10.74 2.05
C ALA A 103 -23.11 11.36 2.72
N ALA A 104 -23.95 10.53 3.36
CA ALA A 104 -25.06 11.04 4.17
C ALA A 104 -24.57 11.88 5.36
N LEU A 105 -23.56 11.40 6.09
CA LEU A 105 -22.94 12.15 7.19
C LEU A 105 -22.26 13.44 6.74
N SER A 106 -21.64 13.45 5.55
CA SER A 106 -21.06 14.66 4.96
C SER A 106 -22.13 15.70 4.64
N ARG A 107 -23.29 15.30 4.10
CA ARG A 107 -24.40 16.21 3.79
C ARG A 107 -25.01 16.88 5.03
N THR A 108 -25.13 16.14 6.13
CA THR A 108 -25.66 16.66 7.40
C THR A 108 -24.58 17.24 8.31
N ASN A 109 -23.32 17.19 7.88
CA ASN A 109 -22.15 17.56 8.67
C ASN A 109 -22.10 16.90 10.06
N THR A 110 -22.52 15.65 10.17
CA THR A 110 -22.57 14.89 11.42
C THR A 110 -21.42 13.88 11.52
N THR A 111 -21.09 13.45 12.73
CA THR A 111 -20.16 12.36 12.98
C THR A 111 -20.89 11.03 13.05
N GLY A 112 -20.15 9.93 12.93
CA GLY A 112 -20.74 8.61 13.09
C GLY A 112 -19.70 7.51 12.99
N MET A 113 -20.02 6.36 13.56
CA MET A 113 -19.21 5.15 13.49
C MET A 113 -20.08 3.97 13.08
N ARG A 114 -19.60 3.15 12.15
CA ARG A 114 -20.31 1.95 11.68
C ARG A 114 -19.33 0.90 11.16
N LEU A 115 -19.70 -0.37 11.35
CA LEU A 115 -18.99 -1.50 10.77
C LEU A 115 -19.59 -1.87 9.39
N PHE A 116 -18.71 -2.14 8.44
CA PHE A 116 -19.05 -2.61 7.09
C PHE A 116 -18.22 -3.84 6.72
N GLY A 117 -18.64 -4.61 5.72
CA GLY A 117 -17.86 -5.73 5.20
C GLY A 117 -18.47 -7.09 5.53
N SER A 118 -17.70 -8.15 5.31
CA SER A 118 -18.18 -9.53 5.36
C SER A 118 -17.79 -10.21 6.67
N ASN A 119 -18.61 -11.17 7.13
CA ASN A 119 -18.26 -11.98 8.30
C ASN A 119 -17.08 -12.92 8.00
N GLU A 120 -16.90 -13.30 6.73
CA GLU A 120 -15.89 -14.22 6.23
C GLU A 120 -14.54 -13.54 5.98
N PHE A 121 -14.52 -12.31 5.45
CA PHE A 121 -13.29 -11.54 5.21
C PHE A 121 -12.91 -10.55 6.32
N GLY A 122 -13.79 -10.40 7.32
CA GLY A 122 -13.64 -9.45 8.40
C GLY A 122 -14.41 -8.16 8.13
N LYS A 123 -14.90 -7.56 9.22
CA LYS A 123 -15.55 -6.25 9.20
C LYS A 123 -14.51 -5.15 9.32
N MET A 124 -14.78 -4.05 8.64
CA MET A 124 -14.05 -2.80 8.73
C MET A 124 -14.85 -1.80 9.56
N GLU A 125 -14.16 -1.10 10.45
CA GLU A 125 -14.71 0.04 11.18
C GLU A 125 -14.49 1.32 10.39
N PHE A 126 -15.56 2.08 10.20
CA PHE A 126 -15.52 3.41 9.61
C PHE A 126 -16.02 4.41 10.66
N GLU A 127 -15.27 5.47 10.88
CA GLU A 127 -15.62 6.55 11.79
C GLU A 127 -15.35 7.91 11.16
N ARG A 128 -16.40 8.71 10.94
CA ARG A 128 -16.26 10.11 10.53
C ARG A 128 -16.10 11.00 11.77
N LYS A 129 -14.92 11.59 11.92
CA LYS A 129 -14.56 12.47 13.04
C LYS A 129 -15.19 13.86 12.89
N PRO A 130 -15.25 14.68 13.97
CA PRO A 130 -15.69 16.08 13.88
C PRO A 130 -14.86 16.92 12.90
N THR A 131 -13.59 16.58 12.71
CA THR A 131 -12.67 17.20 11.73
C THR A 131 -13.01 16.86 10.29
N LYS A 132 -14.05 16.05 10.03
CA LYS A 132 -14.39 15.44 8.74
C LYS A 132 -13.38 14.40 8.26
N THR A 133 -12.31 14.13 8.99
CA THR A 133 -11.42 13.01 8.70
C THR A 133 -12.17 11.69 8.88
N LEU A 134 -12.03 10.77 7.92
CA LEU A 134 -12.56 9.43 8.03
C LEU A 134 -11.47 8.48 8.53
N SER A 135 -11.73 7.82 9.65
CA SER A 135 -10.92 6.71 10.14
C SER A 135 -11.46 5.40 9.60
N MET A 136 -10.59 4.57 9.03
CA MET A 136 -10.90 3.25 8.50
C MET A 136 -10.00 2.23 9.18
N LYS A 137 -10.56 1.21 9.84
CA LYS A 137 -9.78 0.15 10.48
C LYS A 137 -10.22 -1.22 9.99
N GLY A 138 -9.26 -2.06 9.60
CA GLY A 138 -9.50 -3.41 9.07
C GLY A 138 -8.93 -3.59 7.67
N LYS A 139 -9.20 -4.73 7.04
CA LYS A 139 -8.67 -5.06 5.71
C LYS A 139 -9.61 -4.57 4.61
N PHE A 140 -9.15 -3.67 3.75
CA PHE A 140 -9.90 -3.27 2.55
C PHE A 140 -9.59 -4.25 1.42
N TRP A 141 -10.54 -5.11 1.06
CA TRP A 141 -10.28 -6.22 0.12
C TRP A 141 -10.81 -6.01 -1.29
N ALA A 142 -11.94 -5.33 -1.47
CA ALA A 142 -12.60 -5.21 -2.76
C ALA A 142 -13.53 -3.99 -2.82
N GLY A 143 -13.75 -3.50 -4.04
CA GLY A 143 -14.73 -2.47 -4.34
C GLY A 143 -14.19 -1.05 -4.36
N ASN A 144 -15.06 -0.14 -4.77
CA ASN A 144 -14.73 1.25 -4.95
C ASN A 144 -15.22 2.06 -3.74
N PHE A 145 -14.41 3.04 -3.33
CA PHE A 145 -14.76 3.94 -2.25
C PHE A 145 -14.27 5.34 -2.58
N LYS A 146 -15.20 6.30 -2.65
CA LYS A 146 -14.93 7.71 -2.92
C LYS A 146 -15.22 8.57 -1.70
N TYR A 147 -14.32 9.50 -1.38
CA TYR A 147 -14.51 10.44 -0.29
C TYR A 147 -13.91 11.82 -0.60
N ASP A 148 -14.40 12.86 0.05
CA ASP A 148 -14.07 14.27 -0.22
C ASP A 148 -13.28 14.91 0.93
N ASN A 149 -12.64 14.10 1.77
CA ASN A 149 -11.79 14.58 2.84
C ASN A 149 -10.69 13.56 3.18
N SER A 150 -9.87 13.90 4.17
CA SER A 150 -8.74 13.08 4.60
C SER A 150 -9.19 11.72 5.15
N VAL A 151 -8.41 10.67 4.84
CA VAL A 151 -8.59 9.32 5.36
C VAL A 151 -7.36 8.89 6.16
N MET A 152 -7.62 8.34 7.34
CA MET A 152 -6.63 7.63 8.16
C MET A 152 -6.97 6.14 8.15
N MET A 153 -6.04 5.30 7.71
CA MET A 153 -6.25 3.88 7.51
C MET A 153 -5.36 3.04 8.43
N TRP A 154 -5.96 2.09 9.16
CA TRP A 154 -5.27 1.07 9.94
C TRP A 154 -5.62 -0.31 9.35
N GLY A 155 -4.69 -0.91 8.64
CA GLY A 155 -4.85 -2.23 8.04
C GLY A 155 -4.44 -2.28 6.57
N SER A 156 -4.34 -3.50 6.04
CA SER A 156 -3.90 -3.76 4.67
C SER A 156 -4.99 -3.43 3.64
N ILE A 157 -4.53 -3.09 2.42
CA ILE A 157 -5.40 -2.84 1.28
C ILE A 157 -5.00 -3.81 0.17
N THR A 158 -5.94 -4.62 -0.28
CA THR A 158 -5.72 -5.60 -1.35
C THR A 158 -6.75 -5.37 -2.44
N SER A 159 -6.43 -5.69 -3.68
CA SER A 159 -7.40 -5.81 -4.77
C SER A 159 -7.51 -7.26 -5.23
N PRO A 160 -8.71 -7.77 -5.56
CA PRO A 160 -8.89 -9.13 -6.03
C PRO A 160 -8.42 -9.22 -7.50
N TYR A 161 -7.11 -9.35 -7.73
CA TYR A 161 -6.49 -9.42 -9.07
C TYR A 161 -7.13 -10.49 -9.96
N PHE A 162 -7.57 -11.59 -9.37
CA PHE A 162 -8.22 -12.72 -10.04
C PHE A 162 -9.63 -12.39 -10.55
N SER A 163 -10.30 -11.36 -10.02
CA SER A 163 -11.66 -11.03 -10.45
C SER A 163 -11.66 -10.36 -11.83
N PRO A 164 -12.55 -10.73 -12.76
CA PRO A 164 -12.68 -10.05 -14.04
C PRO A 164 -13.52 -8.77 -13.97
N TYR A 165 -14.21 -8.50 -12.86
CA TYR A 165 -15.16 -7.38 -12.76
C TYR A 165 -14.51 -6.16 -12.13
N GLU A 166 -14.58 -5.01 -12.82
CA GLU A 166 -13.97 -3.76 -12.32
C GLU A 166 -14.60 -3.30 -10.99
N LYS A 167 -15.91 -3.51 -10.80
CA LYS A 167 -16.60 -3.20 -9.53
C LYS A 167 -16.04 -3.94 -8.31
N HIS A 168 -15.29 -5.03 -8.51
CA HIS A 168 -14.65 -5.75 -7.40
C HIS A 168 -13.23 -5.24 -7.15
N LYS A 169 -12.61 -4.58 -8.13
CA LYS A 169 -11.25 -4.05 -7.97
C LYS A 169 -11.26 -2.97 -6.90
N THR A 170 -10.24 -2.98 -6.07
CA THR A 170 -10.11 -1.98 -5.02
C THR A 170 -9.67 -0.67 -5.63
N HIS A 171 -10.55 0.34 -5.55
CA HIS A 171 -10.23 1.72 -5.91
C HIS A 171 -10.68 2.67 -4.82
N ILE A 172 -9.74 3.25 -4.09
CA ILE A 172 -10.00 4.33 -3.13
C ILE A 172 -9.69 5.66 -3.81
N HIS A 173 -10.67 6.55 -3.88
CA HIS A 173 -10.53 7.85 -4.55
C HIS A 173 -10.89 8.99 -3.59
N LEU A 174 -9.88 9.78 -3.20
CA LEU A 174 -10.07 11.04 -2.48
C LEU A 174 -10.05 12.21 -3.46
N THR A 175 -11.12 13.00 -3.47
CA THR A 175 -11.12 14.25 -4.28
C THR A 175 -10.45 15.40 -3.55
N ASP A 176 -10.35 15.33 -2.24
CA ASP A 176 -9.68 16.32 -1.39
C ASP A 176 -9.18 15.67 -0.08
N GLY A 177 -8.14 16.25 0.51
CA GLY A 177 -7.52 15.79 1.74
C GLY A 177 -6.47 14.68 1.55
N ASN A 178 -5.85 14.30 2.66
CA ASN A 178 -4.70 13.39 2.66
C ASN A 178 -5.12 11.94 2.88
N PHE A 179 -4.45 11.00 2.22
CA PHE A 179 -4.58 9.57 2.51
C PHE A 179 -3.36 9.09 3.31
N ARG A 180 -3.56 8.65 4.56
CA ARG A 180 -2.46 8.18 5.40
C ARG A 180 -2.76 6.80 5.97
N MET A 181 -1.81 5.87 5.81
CA MET A 181 -1.80 4.62 6.58
C MET A 181 -1.01 4.81 7.86
N ILE A 182 -1.57 4.42 8.98
CA ILE A 182 -0.98 4.62 10.31
C ILE A 182 -0.19 3.38 10.73
N ASP A 183 1.02 3.60 11.24
CA ASP A 183 1.96 2.58 11.74
C ASP A 183 2.13 1.39 10.78
N SER A 184 2.05 1.66 9.47
CA SER A 184 1.92 0.65 8.43
C SER A 184 3.16 -0.23 8.32
N ILE A 185 4.36 0.33 8.45
CA ILE A 185 5.62 -0.42 8.43
C ILE A 185 5.74 -1.32 9.65
N GLN A 186 5.48 -0.78 10.85
CA GLN A 186 5.57 -1.53 12.11
C GLN A 186 4.58 -2.71 12.14
N ASN A 187 3.37 -2.49 11.65
CA ASN A 187 2.30 -3.49 11.65
C ASN A 187 2.22 -4.33 10.36
N LYS A 188 3.13 -4.10 9.40
CA LYS A 188 3.14 -4.77 8.08
C LYS A 188 1.80 -4.64 7.33
N TYR A 189 1.21 -3.45 7.41
CA TYR A 189 0.04 -3.10 6.61
C TYR A 189 0.49 -2.69 5.21
N ASP A 190 0.39 -3.64 4.30
CA ASP A 190 0.81 -3.46 2.91
C ASP A 190 -0.38 -3.12 1.99
N ILE A 191 -0.06 -2.54 0.84
CA ILE A 191 -0.98 -2.34 -0.29
C ILE A 191 -0.59 -3.30 -1.41
N ASP A 192 -1.51 -4.16 -1.87
CA ASP A 192 -1.19 -5.19 -2.86
C ASP A 192 -2.32 -5.56 -3.84
N GLY A 193 -2.03 -6.54 -4.71
CA GLY A 193 -3.03 -7.20 -5.55
C GLY A 193 -3.56 -6.36 -6.72
N GLY A 194 -2.90 -5.26 -7.07
CA GLY A 194 -3.37 -4.34 -8.11
C GLY A 194 -4.40 -3.33 -7.58
N ALA A 195 -4.28 -2.94 -6.31
CA ALA A 195 -5.12 -1.89 -5.74
C ALA A 195 -4.81 -0.54 -6.37
N LYS A 196 -5.84 0.31 -6.47
CA LYS A 196 -5.71 1.68 -6.96
C LYS A 196 -6.05 2.64 -5.82
N ILE A 197 -5.19 3.62 -5.56
CA ILE A 197 -5.49 4.74 -4.68
C ILE A 197 -5.20 6.03 -5.44
N THR A 198 -6.18 6.93 -5.44
CA THR A 198 -6.08 8.22 -6.13
C THR A 198 -6.43 9.33 -5.15
N VAL A 199 -5.58 10.35 -5.07
CA VAL A 199 -5.78 11.57 -4.30
C VAL A 199 -5.63 12.73 -5.29
N ASP A 200 -6.72 13.44 -5.56
CA ASP A 200 -6.73 14.54 -6.55
C ASP A 200 -6.04 15.79 -5.97
N ASN A 201 -6.42 16.17 -4.75
CA ASN A 201 -5.92 17.35 -4.04
C ASN A 201 -5.48 16.95 -2.63
N GLY A 202 -4.21 16.60 -2.47
CA GLY A 202 -3.64 16.22 -1.19
C GLY A 202 -2.46 15.28 -1.32
N ASP A 203 -1.94 14.90 -0.16
CA ASP A 203 -0.78 14.02 -0.03
C ASP A 203 -1.20 12.58 0.28
N MET A 204 -0.30 11.66 -0.01
CA MET A 204 -0.44 10.23 0.28
C MET A 204 0.79 9.73 1.06
N GLU A 205 0.55 9.06 2.18
CA GLU A 205 1.59 8.43 3.00
C GLU A 205 1.18 7.00 3.32
N VAL A 206 1.94 6.03 2.80
CA VAL A 206 1.61 4.61 2.85
C VAL A 206 2.80 3.76 3.29
N GLY A 207 2.51 2.51 3.66
CA GLY A 207 3.52 1.52 4.02
C GLY A 207 4.23 0.91 2.82
N ASN A 208 4.49 -0.39 2.88
CA ASN A 208 5.01 -1.10 1.70
C ASN A 208 3.90 -1.28 0.67
N VAL A 209 4.32 -1.33 -0.59
CA VAL A 209 3.42 -1.41 -1.75
C VAL A 209 3.95 -2.50 -2.66
N SER A 210 3.12 -3.46 -3.03
CA SER A 210 3.52 -4.53 -3.94
C SER A 210 2.52 -4.70 -5.07
N GLY A 211 3.03 -5.14 -6.20
CA GLY A 211 2.22 -5.59 -7.33
C GLY A 211 1.88 -7.07 -7.25
N LYS A 212 1.33 -7.61 -8.34
CA LYS A 212 1.22 -9.07 -8.50
C LYS A 212 1.65 -9.49 -9.89
N LYS A 213 2.56 -10.45 -9.96
CA LYS A 213 2.88 -11.21 -11.17
C LYS A 213 2.25 -12.59 -11.06
N GLN A 214 1.56 -13.04 -12.12
CA GLN A 214 0.92 -14.34 -12.18
C GLN A 214 1.28 -15.02 -13.50
N ARG A 215 1.86 -16.22 -13.41
CA ARG A 215 2.07 -17.09 -14.56
C ARG A 215 0.74 -17.75 -14.91
N VAL A 216 0.24 -17.52 -16.12
CA VAL A 216 -1.00 -18.12 -16.64
C VAL A 216 -0.70 -18.90 -17.92
N SER A 217 -1.49 -19.94 -18.20
CA SER A 217 -1.36 -20.69 -19.45
C SER A 217 -1.56 -19.79 -20.66
N ASP A 218 -0.89 -20.11 -21.76
CA ASP A 218 -0.99 -19.36 -23.01
C ASP A 218 -2.46 -19.24 -23.47
N PRO A 219 -2.99 -18.02 -23.70
CA PRO A 219 -4.39 -17.81 -24.08
C PRO A 219 -4.79 -18.49 -25.40
N GLN A 220 -3.81 -18.83 -26.25
CA GLN A 220 -4.05 -19.54 -27.51
C GLN A 220 -4.02 -21.07 -27.32
N GLY A 221 -3.93 -21.56 -26.07
CA GLY A 221 -4.00 -22.99 -25.74
C GLY A 221 -2.75 -23.78 -26.11
N ARG A 222 -1.64 -23.10 -26.43
CA ARG A 222 -0.37 -23.75 -26.79
C ARG A 222 0.21 -24.48 -25.59
N VAL A 223 0.26 -25.81 -25.67
CA VAL A 223 0.73 -26.70 -24.59
C VAL A 223 2.18 -26.37 -24.23
N GLY A 224 2.45 -26.22 -22.93
CA GLY A 224 3.78 -25.90 -22.40
C GLY A 224 4.17 -24.42 -22.47
N MET A 225 3.35 -23.55 -23.08
CA MET A 225 3.56 -22.10 -23.08
C MET A 225 2.77 -21.43 -21.94
N SER A 226 3.40 -20.46 -21.30
CA SER A 226 2.82 -19.66 -20.23
C SER A 226 3.19 -18.21 -20.44
N ILE A 227 2.25 -17.31 -20.21
CA ILE A 227 2.50 -15.87 -20.21
C ILE A 227 2.54 -15.35 -18.77
N MET A 228 3.38 -14.35 -18.53
CA MET A 228 3.37 -13.60 -17.27
C MET A 228 2.35 -12.49 -17.39
N LYS A 229 1.32 -12.54 -16.55
CA LYS A 229 0.32 -11.48 -16.40
C LYS A 229 0.67 -10.62 -15.21
N GLU A 230 0.66 -9.31 -15.41
CA GLU A 230 1.03 -8.32 -14.42
C GLU A 230 -0.19 -7.54 -13.96
N TYR A 231 -0.31 -7.36 -12.65
CA TYR A 231 -1.38 -6.60 -12.02
C TYR A 231 -0.75 -5.47 -11.23
N PHE A 232 -0.67 -4.32 -11.87
CA PHE A 232 -0.06 -3.13 -11.29
C PHE A 232 -0.91 -2.57 -10.16
N THR A 233 -0.30 -2.41 -8.98
CA THR A 233 -0.83 -1.54 -7.93
C THR A 233 -0.52 -0.10 -8.32
N GLU A 234 -1.52 0.79 -8.31
CA GLU A 234 -1.36 2.17 -8.79
C GLU A 234 -1.70 3.17 -7.68
N LEU A 235 -0.72 3.99 -7.33
CA LEU A 235 -0.88 5.06 -6.34
C LEU A 235 -0.66 6.42 -7.01
N LYS A 236 -1.66 7.29 -6.93
CA LYS A 236 -1.64 8.61 -7.60
C LYS A 236 -1.97 9.72 -6.61
N ALA A 237 -1.08 10.70 -6.48
CA ALA A 237 -1.29 11.94 -5.73
C ALA A 237 -0.97 13.11 -6.69
N LEU A 238 -1.89 13.38 -7.63
CA LEU A 238 -1.59 14.06 -8.90
C LEU A 238 -0.86 15.41 -8.76
N ASN A 239 -1.23 16.16 -7.73
CA ASN A 239 -0.70 17.49 -7.43
C ASN A 239 0.02 17.57 -6.08
N GLY A 240 0.25 16.42 -5.44
CA GLY A 240 0.76 16.35 -4.07
C GLY A 240 2.04 15.52 -3.95
N LYS A 241 2.31 15.15 -2.71
CA LYS A 241 3.42 14.28 -2.32
C LYS A 241 2.93 12.87 -2.06
N LEU A 242 3.67 11.88 -2.56
CA LEU A 242 3.46 10.47 -2.30
C LEU A 242 4.68 9.90 -1.58
N VAL A 243 4.49 9.40 -0.37
CA VAL A 243 5.52 8.72 0.43
C VAL A 243 5.16 7.24 0.55
N ALA A 244 6.07 6.36 0.15
CA ALA A 244 5.94 4.91 0.25
C ALA A 244 7.17 4.28 0.90
N GLY A 245 6.98 3.13 1.55
CA GLY A 245 8.04 2.30 2.10
C GLY A 245 8.78 1.51 1.01
N ASN A 246 8.84 0.18 1.18
CA ASN A 246 9.37 -0.70 0.14
C ASN A 246 8.34 -0.89 -0.97
N VAL A 247 8.77 -0.73 -2.21
CA VAL A 247 7.91 -0.85 -3.39
C VAL A 247 8.40 -2.04 -4.23
N THR A 248 7.56 -3.06 -4.43
CA THR A 248 7.99 -4.32 -5.06
C THR A 248 7.09 -4.82 -6.20
N ASP A 249 7.67 -5.61 -7.11
CA ASP A 249 7.03 -6.39 -8.16
C ASP A 249 6.43 -5.62 -9.34
N THR A 250 5.24 -5.03 -9.22
CA THR A 250 4.55 -4.35 -10.33
C THR A 250 3.76 -3.17 -9.78
N VAL A 251 4.40 -2.01 -9.66
CA VAL A 251 3.79 -0.83 -9.03
C VAL A 251 3.97 0.41 -9.90
N LYS A 252 2.94 1.26 -9.94
CA LYS A 252 3.00 2.60 -10.52
C LYS A 252 2.80 3.65 -9.44
N LEU A 253 3.74 4.57 -9.32
CA LEU A 253 3.64 5.75 -8.45
C LEU A 253 3.59 7.00 -9.33
N ASP A 254 2.60 7.87 -9.15
CA ASP A 254 2.47 9.13 -9.90
C ASP A 254 2.10 10.28 -8.97
N ALA A 255 2.99 11.26 -8.83
CA ALA A 255 2.75 12.44 -8.02
C ALA A 255 3.52 13.65 -8.56
N ASP A 256 3.41 14.81 -7.90
CA ASP A 256 4.38 15.89 -8.14
C ASP A 256 5.70 15.58 -7.43
N THR A 257 5.63 15.15 -6.17
CA THR A 257 6.78 14.63 -5.40
C THR A 257 6.57 13.17 -5.04
N VAL A 258 7.51 12.30 -5.41
CA VAL A 258 7.51 10.88 -5.01
C VAL A 258 8.70 10.60 -4.11
N ILE A 259 8.44 10.04 -2.94
CA ILE A 259 9.44 9.56 -2.00
C ILE A 259 9.23 8.07 -1.78
N ALA A 260 10.28 7.27 -1.98
CA ALA A 260 10.25 5.83 -1.72
C ALA A 260 11.48 5.39 -0.93
N LEU A 261 11.33 4.33 -0.13
CA LEU A 261 12.47 3.70 0.52
C LEU A 261 13.23 2.84 -0.50
N ASN A 262 12.67 1.71 -0.92
CA ASN A 262 13.31 0.81 -1.89
C ASN A 262 12.41 0.56 -3.09
N LEU A 263 13.01 0.31 -4.25
CA LEU A 263 12.32 0.06 -5.51
C LEU A 263 12.82 -1.27 -6.09
N VAL A 264 11.98 -2.29 -6.11
CA VAL A 264 12.42 -3.66 -6.41
C VAL A 264 11.51 -4.29 -7.46
N ASP A 265 12.04 -4.47 -8.66
CA ASP A 265 11.44 -5.20 -9.79
C ASP A 265 10.19 -4.53 -10.39
N ASN A 266 10.24 -4.22 -11.70
CA ASN A 266 9.16 -3.67 -12.53
C ASN A 266 8.32 -2.56 -11.86
N ILE A 267 9.02 -1.49 -11.46
CA ILE A 267 8.43 -0.30 -10.85
C ILE A 267 8.43 0.85 -11.85
N LYS A 268 7.32 1.57 -11.92
CA LYS A 268 7.19 2.78 -12.74
C LYS A 268 6.89 3.98 -11.85
N ILE A 269 7.70 5.03 -11.95
CA ILE A 269 7.59 6.20 -11.08
C ILE A 269 7.51 7.43 -11.95
N LYS A 270 6.53 8.30 -11.69
CA LYS A 270 6.36 9.57 -12.37
C LYS A 270 6.32 10.70 -11.36
N GLY A 271 7.20 11.69 -11.54
CA GLY A 271 7.33 12.81 -10.61
C GLY A 271 8.15 13.96 -11.16
N ARG A 272 7.95 15.15 -10.57
CA ARG A 272 8.84 16.30 -10.75
C ARG A 272 10.00 16.23 -9.78
N GLU A 273 9.74 15.86 -8.52
CA GLU A 273 10.76 15.54 -7.54
C GLU A 273 10.68 14.06 -7.17
N ILE A 274 11.75 13.30 -7.42
CA ILE A 274 11.81 11.87 -7.10
C ILE A 274 12.97 11.63 -6.12
N LEU A 275 12.66 11.15 -4.93
CA LEU A 275 13.62 10.94 -3.85
C LEU A 275 13.61 9.48 -3.41
N VAL A 276 14.74 8.80 -3.57
CA VAL A 276 14.90 7.38 -3.18
C VAL A 276 15.86 7.31 -2.00
N TYR A 277 15.36 6.88 -0.84
CA TYR A 277 16.09 6.92 0.44
C TYR A 277 16.81 5.62 0.81
N GLY A 278 16.32 4.48 0.30
CA GLY A 278 16.86 3.17 0.59
C GLY A 278 17.99 2.78 -0.37
N SER A 279 18.62 1.64 -0.08
CA SER A 279 19.82 1.18 -0.77
C SER A 279 19.57 0.31 -1.99
N LYS A 280 18.31 0.01 -2.32
CA LYS A 280 17.94 -0.92 -3.40
C LYS A 280 17.06 -0.26 -4.45
N VAL A 281 17.57 -0.23 -5.68
CA VAL A 281 16.82 0.05 -6.91
C VAL A 281 17.17 -1.04 -7.90
N THR A 282 16.34 -2.06 -8.05
CA THR A 282 16.72 -3.24 -8.86
C THR A 282 16.32 -3.09 -10.34
N HIS A 283 16.34 -4.21 -11.06
CA HIS A 283 16.08 -4.29 -12.49
C HIS A 283 14.66 -3.83 -12.86
N ASN A 284 14.50 -3.36 -14.10
CA ASN A 284 13.22 -2.90 -14.66
C ASN A 284 12.54 -1.75 -13.88
N VAL A 285 13.31 -0.88 -13.23
CA VAL A 285 12.78 0.36 -12.64
C VAL A 285 12.84 1.48 -13.67
N GLU A 286 11.67 2.07 -13.97
CA GLU A 286 11.49 3.16 -14.93
C GLU A 286 11.09 4.44 -14.18
N PHE A 287 11.93 5.47 -14.26
CA PHE A 287 11.64 6.81 -13.75
C PHE A 287 11.20 7.71 -14.90
N PHE A 288 10.05 8.35 -14.78
CA PHE A 288 9.59 9.43 -15.64
C PHE A 288 9.76 10.75 -14.91
N LEU A 289 10.73 11.56 -15.35
CA LEU A 289 11.05 12.84 -14.74
C LEU A 289 10.39 13.98 -15.52
N LYS A 290 9.51 14.72 -14.84
CA LYS A 290 8.82 15.90 -15.41
C LYS A 290 9.80 17.04 -15.69
N ASN A 291 9.47 17.94 -16.61
CA ASN A 291 10.27 19.13 -16.94
C ASN A 291 10.62 19.95 -15.68
N ASN A 292 11.83 20.51 -15.65
CA ASN A 292 12.40 21.25 -14.50
C ASN A 292 12.46 20.43 -13.20
N GLY A 293 12.35 19.10 -13.31
CA GLY A 293 12.39 18.18 -12.19
C GLY A 293 13.80 17.82 -11.72
N LYS A 294 13.85 17.04 -10.65
CA LYS A 294 15.07 16.44 -10.15
C LYS A 294 14.82 15.04 -9.61
N ILE A 295 15.84 14.20 -9.70
CA ILE A 295 15.90 12.91 -9.03
C ILE A 295 17.10 12.87 -8.09
N ARG A 296 16.92 12.31 -6.90
CA ARG A 296 18.00 12.10 -5.94
C ARG A 296 17.94 10.70 -5.38
N PHE A 297 19.12 10.10 -5.38
CA PHE A 297 19.40 8.82 -4.76
C PHE A 297 20.22 9.09 -3.50
N TYR A 298 19.67 8.82 -2.32
CA TYR A 298 20.38 9.01 -1.06
C TYR A 298 21.33 7.83 -0.85
N ASP A 299 22.56 8.03 -1.30
CA ASP A 299 23.68 7.11 -1.15
C ASP A 299 24.12 7.03 0.32
N GLN A 300 24.23 5.81 0.85
CA GLN A 300 24.82 5.49 2.15
C GLN A 300 25.86 4.36 1.99
N GLY A 301 26.86 4.57 1.11
CA GLY A 301 28.10 3.79 1.11
C GLY A 301 28.15 2.59 0.16
N SER A 302 29.09 1.68 0.41
CA SER A 302 29.49 0.60 -0.52
C SER A 302 28.46 -0.52 -0.75
N GLY A 303 27.29 -0.46 -0.08
CA GLY A 303 26.20 -1.43 -0.20
C GLY A 303 25.07 -0.99 -1.13
N PHE A 304 25.31 0.01 -1.98
CA PHE A 304 24.29 0.62 -2.83
C PHE A 304 24.06 -0.17 -4.12
N ASP A 305 22.92 -0.87 -4.19
CA ASP A 305 22.54 -1.72 -5.31
C ASP A 305 21.49 -1.01 -6.17
N ILE A 306 21.95 -0.02 -6.94
CA ILE A 306 21.16 0.48 -8.07
C ILE A 306 21.53 -0.30 -9.31
N SER A 307 20.54 -0.86 -9.98
CA SER A 307 20.74 -1.60 -11.21
C SER A 307 21.11 -0.69 -12.38
N ASP A 308 21.98 -1.20 -13.25
CA ASP A 308 22.47 -0.50 -14.43
C ASP A 308 21.42 -0.36 -15.55
N ASP A 309 20.41 -1.23 -15.54
CA ASP A 309 19.33 -1.31 -16.53
C ASP A 309 18.14 -0.39 -16.20
N ALA A 310 18.05 0.11 -14.97
CA ALA A 310 17.05 1.11 -14.61
C ALA A 310 17.19 2.36 -15.51
N THR A 311 16.06 2.99 -15.82
CA THR A 311 15.99 4.05 -16.82
C THR A 311 15.36 5.32 -16.28
N ILE A 312 15.80 6.45 -16.82
CA ILE A 312 15.13 7.74 -16.67
C ILE A 312 14.64 8.16 -18.05
N GLN A 313 13.32 8.22 -18.20
CA GLN A 313 12.64 8.85 -19.30
C GLN A 313 12.35 10.31 -18.95
N LEU A 314 12.71 11.20 -19.85
CA LEU A 314 12.37 12.62 -19.78
C LEU A 314 11.07 12.89 -20.55
N GLU A 315 10.41 14.01 -20.25
CA GLU A 315 9.23 14.47 -21.01
C GLU A 315 9.51 14.70 -22.50
N SER A 316 10.77 14.90 -22.90
CA SER A 316 11.18 14.99 -24.31
C SER A 316 11.31 13.62 -25.02
N ASP A 317 10.76 12.55 -24.44
CA ASP A 317 10.90 11.14 -24.86
C ASP A 317 12.34 10.60 -24.93
N ARG A 318 13.30 11.32 -24.35
CA ARG A 318 14.67 10.85 -24.23
C ARG A 318 14.77 9.87 -23.06
N ILE A 319 15.32 8.69 -23.33
CA ILE A 319 15.56 7.65 -22.33
C ILE A 319 17.05 7.52 -22.07
N ILE A 320 17.44 7.52 -20.79
CA ILE A 320 18.84 7.37 -20.33
C ILE A 320 18.90 6.26 -19.32
N LYS A 321 19.96 5.44 -19.39
CA LYS A 321 20.19 4.37 -18.41
C LYS A 321 20.91 4.92 -17.20
N ILE A 322 20.60 4.37 -16.02
CA ILE A 322 21.32 4.70 -14.79
C ILE A 322 22.83 4.43 -14.93
N ARG A 323 23.24 3.39 -15.68
CA ARG A 323 24.65 3.15 -16.00
C ARG A 323 25.38 4.38 -16.56
N ASP A 324 24.73 5.15 -17.42
CA ASP A 324 25.34 6.33 -18.04
C ASP A 324 25.53 7.46 -17.03
N LEU A 325 24.59 7.62 -16.09
CA LEU A 325 24.71 8.56 -14.97
C LEU A 325 25.83 8.15 -14.00
N LYS A 326 25.98 6.84 -13.72
CA LYS A 326 27.10 6.32 -12.93
C LYS A 326 28.44 6.62 -13.58
N ARG A 327 28.57 6.38 -14.91
CA ARG A 327 29.78 6.70 -15.69
C ARG A 327 30.10 8.19 -15.67
N ALA A 328 29.08 9.05 -15.67
CA ALA A 328 29.21 10.49 -15.56
C ALA A 328 29.45 10.98 -14.11
N LYS A 329 29.58 10.08 -13.12
CA LYS A 329 29.76 10.39 -11.69
C LYS A 329 28.65 11.26 -11.09
N MET A 330 27.43 11.16 -11.62
CA MET A 330 26.28 11.95 -11.16
C MET A 330 25.57 11.35 -9.95
N ILE A 331 25.74 10.04 -9.72
CA ILE A 331 25.11 9.30 -8.62
C ILE A 331 26.06 9.14 -7.42
N SER A 332 27.38 9.25 -7.62
CA SER A 332 28.39 8.96 -6.59
C SER A 332 28.59 10.10 -5.58
N TYR A 333 28.81 9.74 -4.31
CA TYR A 333 29.20 10.60 -3.18
C TYR A 333 28.05 11.42 -2.54
N GLY A 334 27.03 10.75 -2.02
CA GLY A 334 26.13 11.35 -1.02
C GLY A 334 24.91 12.09 -1.56
N GLY A 335 24.44 11.71 -2.76
CA GLY A 335 23.13 12.13 -3.27
C GLY A 335 23.08 13.62 -3.62
N LYS A 336 23.71 14.03 -4.71
CA LYS A 336 23.36 15.33 -5.30
C LYS A 336 22.05 15.22 -6.07
N ASP A 337 21.33 16.31 -6.14
CA ASP A 337 20.17 16.43 -7.00
C ASP A 337 20.64 16.32 -8.46
N ILE A 338 20.12 15.33 -9.19
CA ILE A 338 20.31 15.21 -10.64
C ILE A 338 19.15 15.96 -11.28
N ARG A 339 19.42 17.14 -11.85
CA ARG A 339 18.38 17.97 -12.45
C ARG A 339 18.06 17.53 -13.86
N TYR A 340 16.83 17.79 -14.28
CA TYR A 340 16.36 17.54 -15.64
C TYR A 340 17.32 18.12 -16.69
N GLU A 341 17.77 19.38 -16.53
CA GLU A 341 18.66 20.01 -17.52
C GLU A 341 20.04 19.37 -17.58
N ASP A 342 20.55 18.83 -16.46
CA ASP A 342 21.84 18.13 -16.45
C ASP A 342 21.77 16.84 -17.28
N ILE A 343 20.64 16.15 -17.20
CA ILE A 343 20.36 14.93 -17.96
C ILE A 343 20.21 15.25 -19.45
N VAL A 344 19.51 16.33 -19.81
CA VAL A 344 19.40 16.82 -21.19
C VAL A 344 20.77 17.14 -21.78
N ASN A 345 21.67 17.74 -21.00
CA ASN A 345 23.01 18.09 -21.44
C ASN A 345 24.04 16.93 -21.39
N LEU A 346 23.62 15.75 -20.93
CA LEU A 346 24.46 14.58 -20.88
C LEU A 346 24.85 14.15 -22.30
N GLY A 347 26.13 14.22 -22.65
CA GLY A 347 26.64 13.85 -23.98
C GLY A 347 26.70 14.99 -25.01
N THR A 348 26.05 16.14 -24.78
CA THR A 348 26.22 17.34 -25.64
C THR A 348 27.48 18.14 -25.29
N ARG A 349 28.08 17.91 -24.12
CA ARG A 349 29.43 18.40 -23.75
C ARG A 349 30.54 17.66 -24.53
N LYS A 350 30.55 17.77 -25.85
CA LYS A 350 31.73 17.58 -26.72
C LYS A 350 31.68 18.53 -27.91
N LYS A 351 32.02 19.80 -27.66
CA LYS A 351 32.81 20.70 -28.54
C LYS A 351 33.04 22.05 -27.85
N SER A 352 33.94 22.04 -26.88
CA SER A 352 34.80 23.19 -26.58
C SER A 352 36.22 22.70 -26.82
N LYS A 353 36.63 22.70 -28.09
CA LYS A 353 38.04 22.57 -28.46
C LYS A 353 38.61 23.99 -28.56
N ASN A 354 39.83 24.12 -28.03
CA ASN A 354 40.80 25.22 -28.20
C ASN A 354 40.75 26.32 -27.13
N GLY A 355 41.15 25.97 -25.90
CA GLY A 355 42.01 26.86 -25.12
C GLY A 355 43.44 26.67 -25.61
N THR A 356 43.99 27.69 -26.25
CA THR A 356 45.38 27.83 -26.67
C THR A 356 46.34 27.55 -25.51
N PRO A 357 47.42 26.74 -25.69
CA PRO A 357 48.52 26.73 -24.73
C PRO A 357 49.31 28.01 -24.92
N ASN A 358 49.14 28.99 -24.04
CA ASN A 358 50.06 30.13 -23.99
C ASN A 358 51.40 29.65 -23.44
N ASN A 359 52.31 29.38 -24.38
CA ASN A 359 53.74 29.46 -24.18
C ASN A 359 54.12 30.90 -23.81
N PHE A 360 54.40 31.13 -22.53
CA PHE A 360 55.37 32.11 -22.04
C PHE A 360 56.19 31.32 -21.01
N GLY A 361 57.44 30.96 -21.27
CA GLY A 361 58.51 31.90 -21.52
C GLY A 361 59.36 31.90 -20.25
N SER A 362 60.51 31.22 -20.31
CA SER A 362 61.43 31.03 -19.19
C SER A 362 61.80 32.36 -18.51
N PHE A 363 61.87 32.39 -17.18
CA PHE A 363 62.87 33.22 -16.51
C PHE A 363 63.45 32.52 -15.27
N LYS A 364 64.77 32.41 -15.34
CA LYS A 364 65.75 31.99 -14.33
C LYS A 364 65.54 32.66 -12.96
N LYS A 365 65.96 31.90 -11.93
CA LYS A 365 66.74 32.28 -10.72
C LYS A 365 66.71 33.75 -10.30
N ILE A 366 66.50 33.98 -9.00
CA ILE A 366 67.44 34.70 -8.11
C ILE A 366 67.09 34.40 -6.64
N PHE A 367 68.14 34.19 -5.84
CA PHE A 367 68.19 34.02 -4.39
C PHE A 367 67.95 35.33 -3.61
N GLY A 368 67.62 35.20 -2.32
CA GLY A 368 67.87 36.19 -1.25
C GLY A 368 66.59 36.76 -0.65
N ARG A 369 66.39 36.82 0.68
CA ARG A 369 67.31 36.71 1.81
C ARG A 369 66.53 36.28 3.05
#